data_AF-A0A1W9TT73-F1
#
_entry.id   AF-A0A1W9TT73-F1
#
_cell.length_a   1.000
_cell.length_b   1.000
_cell.length_c   1.000
_cell.angle_alpha   90.00
_cell.angle_beta   90.00
_cell.angle_gamma   90.00
#
_symmetry.space_group_name_H-M   'P 1'
#
loop_
_entity.id
_entity.type
_entity.pdbx_description
1 polymer ?
#
loop_
_entity_poly.entity_id
_entity_poly.type
_entity_poly.pdbx_seq_one_letter_code
_entity_poly.pdbx_strand_id
1 'polypeptide(L)' 'PFLGPSTLRDTVGLAGDIFLYPVSYVKPVTLAYGIQSVDFINRASFRTGEYQLLKDAAISPYEAFRAAYIQYRIALINK' A
#
# COMPACT_ATOMS: atom_id res chain seq x y z
N PRO A 1 -1.57 -12.18 1.03
CA PRO A 1 -2.74 -11.26 1.13
C PRO A 1 -2.56 -10.05 0.19
N PHE A 2 -3.47 -9.87 -0.76
CA PHE A 2 -3.38 -8.87 -1.85
C PHE A 2 -3.28 -7.41 -1.38
N LEU A 3 -3.72 -7.11 -0.15
CA LEU A 3 -3.77 -5.75 0.41
C LEU A 3 -2.46 -5.28 1.08
N GLY A 4 -1.45 -6.16 1.20
CA GLY A 4 -0.21 -5.85 1.93
C GLY A 4 -0.41 -5.72 3.46
N PRO A 5 0.59 -5.18 4.19
CA PRO A 5 0.48 -4.90 5.62
C PRO A 5 -0.67 -3.92 5.91
N SER A 6 -1.60 -4.33 6.76
CA SER A 6 -2.81 -3.56 7.09
C SER A 6 -3.24 -3.78 8.54
N THR A 7 -3.92 -2.78 9.13
CA THR A 7 -4.65 -2.88 10.39
C THR A 7 -6.16 -2.89 10.12
N LEU A 8 -6.97 -3.34 11.09
CA LEU A 8 -8.44 -3.31 10.96
C LEU A 8 -8.98 -1.92 10.59
N ARG A 9 -8.48 -0.88 11.25
CA ARG A 9 -8.86 0.51 10.96
C ARG A 9 -8.53 0.90 9.52
N ASP A 10 -7.35 0.49 9.04
CA ASP A 10 -6.92 0.84 7.70
C ASP A 10 -7.71 0.08 6.63
N THR A 11 -8.10 -1.18 6.89
CA THR A 11 -8.99 -1.93 6.00
C THR A 11 -10.38 -1.29 5.90
N VAL A 12 -10.94 -0.80 7.02
CA VAL A 12 -12.22 -0.07 7.00
C VAL A 12 -12.06 1.26 6.27
N GLY A 13 -10.97 1.99 6.50
CA GLY A 13 -10.66 3.23 5.78
C GLY A 13 -10.57 3.05 4.27
N LEU A 14 -9.96 1.94 3.82
CA LEU A 14 -9.83 1.60 2.40
C LEU A 14 -11.19 1.50 1.69
N ALA A 15 -12.23 0.99 2.37
CA ALA A 15 -13.56 0.94 1.77
C ALA A 15 -14.12 2.36 1.52
N GLY A 16 -13.86 3.29 2.43
CA GLY A 16 -14.18 4.71 2.26
C GLY A 16 -13.36 5.36 1.14
N ASP A 17 -12.06 5.07 1.08
CA ASP A 17 -11.17 5.59 0.02
C ASP A 17 -11.63 5.13 -1.37
N ILE A 18 -12.00 3.85 -1.53
CA ILE A 18 -12.52 3.32 -2.80
C ILE A 18 -13.80 4.05 -3.21
N PHE A 19 -14.69 4.33 -2.27
CA PHE A 19 -15.93 5.06 -2.53
C PHE A 19 -15.68 6.52 -2.94
N LEU A 20 -14.69 7.18 -2.33
CA LEU A 20 -14.37 8.58 -2.63
C LEU A 20 -13.42 8.77 -3.82
N TYR A 21 -12.83 7.69 -4.35
CA TYR A 21 -11.87 7.76 -5.43
C TYR A 21 -12.55 7.85 -6.81
N PRO A 22 -12.37 8.95 -7.58
CA PRO A 22 -13.10 9.14 -8.84
C PRO A 22 -12.87 8.07 -9.90
N VAL A 23 -11.67 7.47 -9.93
CA VAL A 23 -11.31 6.41 -10.90
C VAL A 23 -12.16 5.15 -10.68
N SER A 24 -12.69 4.92 -9.48
CA SER A 24 -13.62 3.82 -9.19
C SER A 24 -14.89 3.86 -10.04
N TYR A 25 -15.23 5.02 -10.60
CA TYR A 25 -16.43 5.23 -11.43
C TYR A 25 -16.16 5.24 -12.94
N VAL A 26 -14.90 5.08 -13.37
CA VAL A 26 -14.54 5.05 -14.81
C VAL A 26 -15.12 3.80 -15.47
N LYS A 27 -15.76 3.97 -16.63
CA LYS A 27 -16.29 2.88 -17.45
C LYS A 27 -15.49 2.72 -18.74
N PRO A 28 -15.25 1.48 -19.21
CA PRO A 28 -15.60 0.21 -18.56
C PRO A 28 -14.79 -0.06 -17.29
N VAL A 29 -15.32 -0.90 -16.39
CA VAL A 29 -14.67 -1.24 -15.10
C VAL A 29 -13.26 -1.84 -15.31
N THR A 30 -13.04 -2.53 -16.43
CA THR A 30 -11.71 -3.02 -16.83
C THR A 30 -10.69 -1.90 -16.97
N LEU A 31 -11.10 -0.73 -17.47
CA LEU A 31 -10.24 0.45 -17.56
C LEU A 31 -9.94 1.02 -16.17
N ALA A 32 -10.93 1.08 -15.27
CA ALA A 32 -10.71 1.53 -13.89
C ALA A 32 -9.67 0.65 -13.16
N TYR A 33 -9.76 -0.67 -13.30
CA TYR A 33 -8.75 -1.58 -12.75
C TYR A 33 -7.40 -1.47 -13.46
N GLY A 34 -7.37 -1.23 -14.77
CA GLY A 34 -6.14 -0.98 -15.52
C GLY A 34 -5.40 0.28 -15.05
N ILE A 35 -6.13 1.38 -14.83
CA ILE A 35 -5.56 2.61 -14.28
C ILE A 35 -4.99 2.35 -12.88
N GLN A 36 -5.77 1.70 -12.00
CA GLN A 36 -5.33 1.39 -10.65
C GLN A 36 -4.10 0.47 -10.61
N SER A 37 -4.03 -0.53 -11.49
CA SER A 37 -2.90 -1.47 -11.53
C SER A 37 -1.62 -0.80 -12.01
N VAL A 38 -1.69 0.01 -13.07
CA VAL A 38 -0.54 0.78 -13.59
C VAL A 38 -0.03 1.74 -12.52
N ASP A 39 -0.94 2.47 -11.87
CA ASP A 39 -0.61 3.41 -10.81
C ASP A 39 0.01 2.73 -9.58
N PHE A 40 -0.50 1.55 -9.19
CA PHE A 40 0.09 0.72 -8.15
C PHE A 40 1.51 0.26 -8.50
N ILE A 41 1.72 -0.28 -9.71
CA ILE A 41 3.03 -0.75 -10.18
C ILE A 41 4.01 0.42 -10.26
N ASN A 42 3.57 1.58 -10.76
CA ASN A 42 4.38 2.78 -10.86
C ASN A 42 4.83 3.28 -9.47
N ARG A 43 3.94 3.28 -8.47
CA ARG A 43 4.35 3.61 -7.09
C ARG A 43 5.32 2.59 -6.50
N ALA A 44 5.10 1.31 -6.77
CA ALA A 44 5.95 0.24 -6.28
C ALA A 44 7.36 0.31 -6.89
N SER A 45 7.47 0.69 -8.16
CA SER A 45 8.75 0.76 -8.88
C SER A 45 9.74 1.70 -8.18
N PHE A 46 9.28 2.84 -7.66
CA PHE A 46 10.10 3.81 -6.92
C PHE A 46 10.68 3.28 -5.60
N ARG A 47 10.13 2.20 -5.04
CA ARG A 47 10.50 1.67 -3.71
C ARG A 47 11.18 0.30 -3.77
N THR A 48 11.43 -0.22 -4.97
CA THR A 48 12.04 -1.55 -5.16
C THR A 48 13.41 -1.66 -4.49
N GLY A 49 14.23 -0.61 -4.57
CA GLY A 49 15.56 -0.58 -3.95
C GLY A 49 15.50 -0.61 -2.41
N GLU A 50 14.67 0.25 -1.81
CA GLU A 50 14.45 0.29 -0.35
C GLU A 50 13.93 -1.06 0.18
N TYR A 51 13.02 -1.69 -0.57
CA TYR A 51 12.49 -3.00 -0.23
C TYR A 51 13.59 -4.06 -0.15
N GLN A 52 14.47 -4.10 -1.16
CA GLN A 52 15.56 -5.07 -1.22
C GLN A 52 16.58 -4.84 -0.10
N LEU A 53 16.96 -3.58 0.14
CA LEU A 53 17.86 -3.21 1.23
C LEU A 53 17.32 -3.61 2.60
N LEU A 54 16.04 -3.32 2.88
CA LEU A 54 15.41 -3.68 4.15
C LEU A 54 15.31 -5.20 4.32
N LYS A 55 14.99 -5.92 3.24
CA LYS A 55 14.92 -7.39 3.24
C LYS A 55 16.28 -8.02 3.55
N ASP A 56 17.35 -7.52 2.93
CA ASP A 56 18.69 -8.10 3.05
C ASP A 56 19.37 -7.74 4.38
N ALA A 57 19.08 -6.56 4.93
CA ALA A 57 19.61 -6.12 6.22
C ALA A 57 18.86 -6.71 7.43
N ALA A 58 17.65 -7.24 7.25
CA ALA A 58 16.81 -7.73 8.33
C ALA A 58 17.19 -9.15 8.77
N ILE A 59 17.43 -9.31 10.07
CA ILE A 59 17.58 -10.64 10.70
C ILE A 59 16.28 -11.45 10.60
N SER A 60 15.13 -10.78 10.80
CA SER A 60 13.79 -11.33 10.61
C SER A 60 12.98 -10.44 9.67
N PRO A 61 12.87 -10.78 8.37
CA PRO A 61 12.21 -9.94 7.39
C PRO A 61 10.75 -9.62 7.75
N TYR A 62 9.98 -10.60 8.23
CA TYR A 62 8.58 -10.37 8.57
C TYR A 62 8.42 -9.36 9.71
N GLU A 63 9.20 -9.49 10.78
CA GLU A 63 9.13 -8.56 11.92
C GLU A 63 9.59 -7.17 11.52
N ALA A 64 10.65 -7.07 10.71
CA ALA A 64 11.14 -5.81 10.19
C ALA A 64 10.08 -5.08 9.34
N PHE A 65 9.43 -5.77 8.39
CA PHE A 65 8.36 -5.19 7.58
C PHE A 65 7.13 -4.80 8.42
N ARG A 66 6.75 -5.62 9.41
CA ARG A 66 5.66 -5.30 10.34
C ARG A 66 5.97 -4.04 11.15
N ALA A 67 7.16 -3.94 11.73
CA ALA A 67 7.58 -2.79 12.50
C ALA A 67 7.65 -1.52 11.64
N ALA A 68 8.24 -1.60 10.45
CA ALA A 68 8.31 -0.51 9.50
C ALA A 68 6.91 0.01 9.12
N TYR A 69 5.95 -0.89 8.86
CA TYR A 69 4.57 -0.50 8.58
C TYR A 69 3.92 0.25 9.76
N ILE A 70 4.06 -0.25 10.99
CA ILE A 70 3.49 0.43 12.17
C ILE A 70 4.12 1.80 12.39
N GLN A 71 5.45 1.90 12.29
CA GLN A 71 6.17 3.18 12.41
C GLN A 71 5.72 4.18 11.35
N TYR A 72 5.58 3.73 10.09
CA TYR A 72 5.05 4.55 9.00
C TYR A 72 3.65 5.10 9.31
N ARG A 73 2.74 4.26 9.83
CA ARG A 73 1.38 4.71 10.20
C ARG A 73 1.38 5.70 11.36
N ILE A 74 2.23 5.50 12.36
CA ILE A 74 2.37 6.45 13.49
C ILE A 74 2.88 7.80 12.97
N ALA A 75 3.88 7.79 12.08
CA ALA A 75 4.43 9.01 11.49
C ALA A 75 3.39 9.81 10.65
N LEU A 76 2.45 9.13 10.00
CA LEU A 76 1.36 9.79 9.27
C LEU A 76 0.31 10.43 10.20
N ILE A 77 0.11 9.88 11.39
CA ILE A 77 -0.89 10.38 12.37
C ILE A 77 -0.32 11.56 13.16
N ASN A 78 0.94 11.47 13.57
CA ASN A 78 1.59 12.46 14.44
C ASN A 78 2.19 13.65 13.65
N LYS A 79 1.68 13.91 12.45
CA LYS A 79 2.22 14.89 11.53
C LYS A 79 1.64 16.29 11.75
#